data_AF-A0A354X9I6-F1
#
_entry.id   AF-A0A354X9I6-F1
#
_cell.length_a   1.000
_cell.length_b   1.000
_cell.length_c   1.000
_cell.angle_alpha   90.00
_cell.angle_beta   90.00
_cell.angle_gamma   90.00
#
_symmetry.space_group_name_H-M   'P 1'
#
loop_
_entity.id
_entity.type
_entity.pdbx_description
1 polymer ?
#
loop_
_entity_poly.entity_id
_entity_poly.type
_entity_poly.pdbx_seq_one_letter_code
_entity_poly.pdbx_strand_id
1 'polypeptide(L)'
;GADQEKLCGVLSGGERNRLHLALTLKAGANVLLLDEPTNDIDVNTLRALEEGLENFAGCAVVISHDRWFLDRICTHILAFEGDSRVFYFEGSYTDYEENKKQRLGNVEPKRVRYRKL
;
A
#
# COMPACT_ATOMS: atom_id res chain seq x y z
N GLY A 1 -24.01 13.28 4.49
CA GLY A 1 -23.44 14.53 3.96
C GLY A 1 -23.83 14.68 2.51
N ALA A 2 -23.92 15.90 1.97
CA ALA A 2 -24.47 16.19 0.63
C ALA A 2 -23.83 15.39 -0.53
N ASP A 3 -22.59 14.92 -0.37
CA ASP A 3 -21.91 14.08 -1.37
C ASP A 3 -22.38 12.61 -1.41
N GLN A 4 -23.09 12.12 -0.38
CA GLN A 4 -23.57 10.73 -0.32
C GLN A 4 -24.71 10.44 -1.32
N GLU A 5 -25.39 11.48 -1.80
CA GLU A 5 -26.52 11.36 -2.74
C GLU A 5 -26.08 11.48 -4.20
N LYS A 6 -24.80 11.77 -4.46
CA LYS A 6 -24.26 11.84 -5.81
C LYS A 6 -24.30 10.46 -6.48
N LEU A 7 -24.79 10.41 -7.72
CA LEU A 7 -24.75 9.19 -8.53
C LEU A 7 -23.30 8.79 -8.82
N CYS A 8 -23.00 7.49 -8.85
CA CYS A 8 -21.65 6.97 -9.13
C CYS A 8 -21.06 7.52 -10.44
N GLY A 9 -21.92 7.82 -11.42
CA GLY A 9 -21.55 8.41 -12.71
C GLY A 9 -20.95 9.82 -12.63
N VAL A 10 -21.27 10.61 -11.60
CA VAL A 10 -20.77 12.00 -11.44
C VAL A 10 -19.62 12.13 -10.45
N LEU A 11 -19.22 11.03 -9.80
CA LEU A 11 -18.07 11.02 -8.90
C LEU A 11 -16.77 11.20 -9.68
N SER A 12 -15.89 12.06 -9.16
CA SER A 12 -14.49 12.16 -9.59
C SER A 12 -13.74 10.85 -9.34
N GLY A 13 -12.56 10.68 -9.96
CA GLY A 13 -11.73 9.48 -9.79
C GLY A 13 -11.43 9.18 -8.31
N GLY A 14 -11.05 10.20 -7.53
CA GLY A 14 -10.82 10.06 -6.09
C GLY A 14 -12.08 9.70 -5.30
N GLU A 15 -13.23 10.30 -5.62
CA GLU A 15 -14.51 9.95 -4.98
C GLU A 15 -14.94 8.50 -5.30
N ARG A 16 -14.75 8.04 -6.54
CA ARG A 16 -15.03 6.64 -6.92
C ARG A 16 -14.12 5.68 -6.19
N ASN A 17 -12.84 6.01 -6.03
CA ASN A 17 -11.91 5.15 -5.31
C ASN A 17 -12.24 5.07 -3.81
N ARG A 18 -12.61 6.19 -3.18
CA ARG A 18 -13.12 6.20 -1.79
C ARG A 18 -14.36 5.33 -1.65
N LEU A 19 -15.30 5.41 -2.59
CA LEU A 19 -16.49 4.56 -2.58
C LEU A 19 -16.12 3.08 -2.75
N HIS A 20 -15.19 2.75 -3.64
CA HIS A 20 -14.70 1.38 -3.83
C HIS A 20 -14.07 0.84 -2.55
N LEU A 21 -13.16 1.61 -1.92
CA LEU A 21 -12.56 1.22 -0.65
C LEU A 21 -13.61 0.98 0.44
N ALA A 22 -14.56 1.90 0.59
CA ALA A 22 -15.64 1.78 1.56
C ALA A 22 -16.51 0.53 1.32
N LEU A 23 -16.78 0.20 0.05
CA LEU A 23 -17.51 -1.01 -0.32
C LEU A 23 -16.71 -2.28 -0.03
N THR A 24 -15.40 -2.30 -0.33
CA THR A 24 -14.50 -3.42 -0.04
C THR A 24 -14.38 -3.67 1.46
N LEU A 25 -14.24 -2.61 2.26
CA LEU A 25 -14.22 -2.69 3.72
C LEU A 25 -15.57 -3.16 4.28
N LYS A 26 -16.69 -2.70 3.70
CA LYS A 26 -18.04 -3.13 4.09
C LYS A 26 -18.34 -4.60 3.79
N ALA A 27 -17.67 -5.19 2.81
CA ALA A 27 -17.87 -6.59 2.43
C ALA A 27 -17.49 -7.60 3.54
N GLY A 28 -16.87 -7.14 4.64
CA GLY A 28 -16.51 -7.99 5.77
C GLY A 28 -15.33 -8.91 5.45
N ALA A 29 -14.43 -8.47 4.57
CA ALA A 29 -13.21 -9.20 4.28
C ALA A 29 -12.31 -9.25 5.53
N ASN A 30 -11.65 -10.38 5.75
CA ASN A 30 -10.63 -10.50 6.80
C ASN A 30 -9.24 -10.10 6.28
N VAL A 31 -9.05 -10.13 4.96
CA VAL A 31 -7.78 -9.82 4.29
C VAL A 31 -8.05 -8.92 3.09
N LEU A 32 -7.34 -7.79 3.02
CA LEU A 32 -7.32 -6.88 1.88
C LEU A 32 -6.04 -7.06 1.10
N LEU A 33 -6.14 -7.17 -0.23
CA LEU A 33 -4.99 -7.17 -1.13
C LEU A 33 -5.07 -5.89 -1.96
N LEU A 34 -4.14 -4.97 -1.74
CA LEU A 34 -4.09 -3.67 -2.41
C LEU A 34 -2.82 -3.59 -3.26
N ASP A 35 -2.99 -3.48 -4.57
CA ASP A 35 -1.89 -3.35 -5.52
C ASP A 35 -1.79 -1.90 -6.01
N GLU A 36 -0.69 -1.22 -5.65
CA GLU A 36 -0.43 0.21 -5.88
C GLU A 36 -1.63 1.13 -5.58
N PRO A 37 -2.19 1.08 -4.36
CA PRO A 37 -3.37 1.86 -4.03
C PRO A 37 -3.05 3.36 -3.88
N THR A 38 -1.80 3.79 -3.97
CA THR A 38 -1.40 5.19 -3.86
C THR A 38 -1.42 5.92 -5.20
N ASN A 39 -1.57 5.20 -6.32
CA ASN A 39 -1.48 5.78 -7.64
C ASN A 39 -2.72 6.64 -7.99
N ASP A 40 -2.48 7.82 -8.57
CA ASP A 40 -3.53 8.77 -9.00
C ASP A 40 -4.49 9.23 -7.88
N ILE A 41 -4.06 9.13 -6.62
CA ILE A 41 -4.85 9.54 -5.44
C ILE A 41 -4.41 10.91 -4.93
N ASP A 42 -5.38 11.78 -4.64
CA ASP A 42 -5.13 13.05 -3.96
C ASP A 42 -4.76 12.87 -2.48
N VAL A 43 -4.03 13.82 -1.90
CA VAL A 43 -3.53 13.74 -0.52
C VAL A 43 -4.64 13.50 0.52
N ASN A 44 -5.86 14.03 0.32
CA ASN A 44 -6.95 13.84 1.28
C ASN A 44 -7.50 12.43 1.20
N THR A 45 -7.62 11.88 0.00
CA THR A 45 -8.03 10.48 -0.20
C THR A 45 -6.98 9.50 0.31
N LEU A 46 -5.69 9.82 0.15
CA LEU A 46 -4.60 9.01 0.70
C LEU A 46 -4.69 8.92 2.22
N ARG A 47 -4.93 10.05 2.90
CA ARG A 47 -5.14 10.07 4.36
C ARG A 47 -6.36 9.27 4.80
N ALA A 48 -7.47 9.36 4.06
CA ALA A 48 -8.66 8.56 4.36
C ALA A 48 -8.41 7.05 4.18
N LEU A 49 -7.56 6.66 3.22
CA LEU A 49 -7.11 5.29 3.04
C LEU A 49 -6.23 4.84 4.21
N GLU A 50 -5.26 5.65 4.63
CA GLU A 50 -4.42 5.39 5.80
C GLU A 50 -5.27 5.16 7.06
N GLU A 51 -6.17 6.09 7.38
CA GLU A 51 -7.09 5.96 8.52
C GLU A 51 -8.00 4.73 8.39
N GLY A 52 -8.47 4.42 7.19
CA GLY A 52 -9.30 3.25 6.92
C GLY A 52 -8.56 1.94 7.16
N LEU A 53 -7.28 1.87 6.77
CA LEU A 53 -6.42 0.70 6.97
C LEU A 53 -5.97 0.55 8.43
N GLU A 54 -5.69 1.65 9.13
CA GLU A 54 -5.31 1.63 10.54
C GLU A 54 -6.46 1.15 11.44
N ASN A 55 -7.71 1.51 11.10
CA ASN A 55 -8.90 1.06 11.83
C ASN A 55 -9.46 -0.28 11.34
N PHE A 56 -8.85 -0.91 10.34
CA PHE A 56 -9.31 -2.17 9.80
C PHE A 56 -8.94 -3.32 10.74
N ALA A 57 -9.94 -4.04 11.24
CA ALA A 57 -9.74 -5.16 12.17
C ALA A 57 -9.13 -6.42 11.52
N GLY A 58 -8.94 -6.43 10.20
CA GLY A 58 -8.35 -7.54 9.46
C GLY A 58 -6.87 -7.31 9.13
N CYS A 59 -6.36 -8.08 8.17
CA CYS A 59 -5.02 -7.94 7.64
C CYS A 59 -5.05 -7.23 6.29
N ALA A 60 -4.10 -6.35 6.02
CA ALA A 60 -3.91 -5.76 4.70
C ALA A 60 -2.53 -6.12 4.15
N VAL A 61 -2.51 -6.65 2.93
CA VAL A 61 -1.28 -6.80 2.13
C VAL A 61 -1.30 -5.68 1.11
N VAL A 62 -0.33 -4.79 1.22
CA VAL A 62 -0.26 -3.60 0.37
C VAL A 62 1.05 -3.59 -0.39
N ILE A 63 0.94 -3.44 -1.71
CA ILE A 63 2.07 -3.23 -2.62
C ILE A 63 2.06 -1.74 -2.96
N SER A 64 3.14 -1.03 -2.66
CA SER A 64 3.28 0.37 -3.03
C SER A 64 4.75 0.72 -3.22
N HIS A 65 5.01 1.68 -4.11
CA HIS A 65 6.30 2.34 -4.22
C HIS A 65 6.45 3.59 -3.33
N ASP A 66 5.39 4.03 -2.64
CA ASP A 66 5.41 5.18 -1.74
C ASP A 66 5.95 4.78 -0.36
N ARG A 67 7.19 5.18 -0.09
CA ARG A 67 7.89 4.88 1.17
C ARG A 67 7.20 5.50 2.38
N TRP A 68 6.67 6.72 2.25
CA TRP A 68 6.03 7.41 3.37
C TRP A 68 4.71 6.73 3.73
N PHE A 69 3.96 6.31 2.72
CA PHE A 69 2.74 5.55 2.94
C PHE A 69 3.04 4.21 3.63
N LEU A 70 3.97 3.40 3.08
CA LEU A 70 4.37 2.13 3.68
C LEU A 70 4.84 2.29 5.13
N ASP A 71 5.65 3.29 5.41
CA ASP A 71 6.18 3.55 6.76
C ASP A 71 5.07 3.84 7.79
N ARG A 72 3.98 4.47 7.34
CA ARG A 72 2.86 4.86 8.21
C ARG A 72 1.86 3.74 8.46
N ILE A 73 1.65 2.83 7.50
CA ILE A 73 0.60 1.80 7.59
C ILE A 73 1.14 0.38 7.82
N CYS A 74 2.38 0.09 7.42
CA CYS A 74 2.90 -1.27 7.45
C CYS A 74 3.57 -1.58 8.79
N THR A 75 3.20 -2.71 9.37
CA THR A 75 3.86 -3.29 10.54
C THR A 75 4.96 -4.29 10.16
N HIS A 76 4.93 -4.75 8.91
CA HIS A 76 5.86 -5.74 8.37
C HIS A 76 6.17 -5.43 6.91
N ILE A 77 7.38 -5.74 6.48
CA ILE A 77 7.86 -5.54 5.12
C ILE A 77 8.20 -6.90 4.49
N LEU A 78 7.62 -7.15 3.32
CA LEU A 78 8.01 -8.23 2.42
C LEU A 78 8.87 -7.66 1.31
N ALA A 79 10.18 -7.83 1.45
CA ALA A 79 11.17 -7.30 0.52
C ALA A 79 11.64 -8.35 -0.49
N PHE A 80 11.55 -8.00 -1.78
CA PHE A 80 12.10 -8.80 -2.87
C PHE A 80 13.55 -8.36 -3.15
N GLU A 81 14.54 -9.04 -2.58
CA GLU A 81 15.95 -8.62 -2.59
C GLU A 81 16.78 -9.12 -3.79
N GLY A 82 16.12 -9.59 -4.86
CA GLY A 82 16.79 -10.22 -6.00
C GLY A 82 16.98 -11.73 -5.82
N ASP A 83 17.47 -12.41 -6.86
CA ASP A 83 17.63 -13.88 -6.89
C ASP A 83 16.37 -14.67 -6.45
N SER A 84 15.18 -14.12 -6.71
CA SER A 84 13.89 -14.67 -6.30
C SER A 84 13.76 -14.93 -4.80
N ARG A 85 14.53 -14.22 -3.96
CA ARG A 85 14.45 -14.30 -2.50
C ARG A 85 13.49 -13.23 -1.96
N VAL A 86 12.61 -13.67 -1.07
CA VAL A 86 11.73 -12.82 -0.29
C VAL A 86 12.26 -12.76 1.13
N PHE A 87 12.52 -11.55 1.62
CA PHE A 87 12.92 -11.29 2.99
C PHE A 87 11.74 -10.70 3.75
N TYR A 88 11.39 -11.34 4.86
CA TYR A 88 10.36 -10.85 5.78
C TYR A 88 11.03 -10.07 6.91
N PHE A 89 10.54 -8.87 7.16
CA PHE A 89 11.03 -7.99 8.21
C PHE A 89 9.86 -7.47 9.04
N GLU A 90 10.00 -7.49 10.37
CA GLU A 90 9.04 -6.94 11.31
C GLU A 90 9.49 -5.53 11.71
N GLY A 91 8.65 -4.55 11.42
CA GLY A 91 8.96 -3.13 11.55
C GLY A 91 8.51 -2.31 10.35
N SER A 92 8.78 -1.00 10.43
CA SER A 92 8.43 -0.03 9.39
C SER A 92 9.32 -0.18 8.15
N TYR A 93 9.01 0.58 7.09
CA TYR A 93 9.86 0.63 5.90
C TYR A 93 11.24 1.23 6.22
N THR A 94 11.29 2.25 7.07
CA THR A 94 12.53 2.91 7.50
C THR A 94 13.43 1.94 8.25
N ASP A 95 12.88 1.18 9.20
CA ASP A 95 13.61 0.16 9.95
C ASP A 95 14.19 -0.92 9.01
N TYR A 96 13.41 -1.32 8.00
CA TYR A 96 13.87 -2.26 6.98
C TYR A 96 15.02 -1.67 6.16
N GLU A 97 14.97 -0.40 5.74
CA GLU A 97 16.08 0.22 5.00
C GLU A 97 17.38 0.25 5.82
N GLU A 98 17.29 0.52 7.13
CA GLU A 98 18.45 0.47 8.01
C GLU A 98 19.00 -0.95 8.15
N ASN A 99 18.13 -1.93 8.39
CA ASN A 99 18.50 -3.34 8.45
C ASN A 99 19.19 -3.77 7.15
N LYS A 100 18.61 -3.41 6.00
CA LYS A 100 19.14 -3.73 4.68
C LYS A 100 20.55 -3.16 4.48
N LYS A 101 20.78 -1.90 4.86
CA LYS A 101 22.09 -1.25 4.80
C LYS A 101 23.12 -1.97 5.67
N GLN A 102 22.74 -2.40 6.87
CA GLN A 102 23.64 -3.15 7.76
C GLN A 102 23.97 -4.54 7.22
N ARG A 103 22.99 -5.24 6.64
CA ARG A 103 23.13 -6.63 6.16
C ARG A 103 23.84 -6.76 4.83
N LEU A 104 23.51 -5.89 3.87
CA LEU A 104 23.96 -5.99 2.48
C LEU A 104 25.00 -4.91 2.12
N GLY A 105 25.18 -3.89 2.95
CA GLY A 105 25.97 -2.71 2.62
C GLY A 105 25.25 -1.78 1.65
N ASN A 106 26.00 -0.88 0.99
CA ASN A 106 25.46 0.10 0.05
C ASN A 106 25.22 -0.53 -1.34
N VAL A 107 24.29 -1.50 -1.40
CA VAL A 107 23.92 -2.14 -2.66
C VAL A 107 22.93 -1.26 -3.39
N GLU A 108 23.40 -0.56 -4.43
CA GLU A 108 22.50 0.13 -5.35
C GLU A 108 21.53 -0.88 -6.00
N PRO A 109 20.23 -0.54 -6.11
CA PRO A 109 19.25 -1.44 -6.71
C PRO A 109 19.61 -1.68 -8.18
N LYS A 110 20.09 -2.89 -8.49
CA LYS A 110 20.21 -3.35 -9.88
C LYS A 110 18.81 -3.56 -10.43
N ARG A 111 18.42 -2.77 -11.45
CA ARG A 111 17.16 -2.96 -12.17
C ARG A 111 17.07 -4.39 -12.69
N VAL A 112 16.13 -5.15 -12.14
CA VAL A 112 15.79 -6.49 -12.64
C VAL A 112 15.10 -6.30 -14.00
N ARG A 113 15.81 -6.60 -15.09
CA ARG A 113 15.19 -6.67 -16.42
C ARG A 113 14.39 -7.96 -16.51
N TYR A 114 13.08 -7.88 -16.30
CA TYR A 114 12.17 -8.96 -16.69
C TYR A 114 12.28 -9.19 -18.20
N ARG A 115 12.80 -10.36 -18.60
CA ARG A 115 12.73 -10.81 -19.99
C ARG A 115 11.33 -11.41 -20.18
N LYS A 116 10.51 -10.79 -21.03
CA LYS A 116 9.25 -11.42 -21.46
C LYS A 116 9.59 -12.74 -22.13
N LEU A 117 9.01 -13.83 -21.62
CA LEU A 117 8.95 -15.14 -22.29
C LEU A 117 8.11 -15.03 -23.56
#